data_AF-A0AAN0JG89-F1
#
_entry.id   AF-A0AAN0JG89-F1
#
_cell.length_a   1.000
_cell.length_b   1.000
_cell.length_c   1.000
_cell.angle_alpha   90.00
_cell.angle_beta   90.00
_cell.angle_gamma   90.00
#
_symmetry.space_group_name_H-M   'P 1'
#
loop_
_entity.id
_entity.type
_entity.pdbx_description
1 polymer ?
#
loop_
_entity_poly.entity_id
_entity_poly.type
_entity_poly.pdbx_seq_one_letter_code
_entity_poly.pdbx_strand_id
1 'polypeptide(L)'
;MKGVVGYHTLNIKRTLIKGPFLDTGDLDYVLNTLDEAGFSQTKWKPLCDALGLYFTTLEAIEAEYAEGVQECLRQCLVQWLERADDVDVRGGPTMASLCYSLEDIGEKIVADYIRKNINKDSPGIISLKKYIACIFTDIW
;
A
#
# COMPACT_ATOMS: atom_id res chain seq x y z
N MET A 1 -13.25 -34.92 14.52
CA MET A 1 -11.80 -34.62 14.39
C MET A 1 -11.66 -33.18 13.92
N LYS A 2 -11.24 -32.25 14.78
CA LYS A 2 -11.03 -30.84 14.38
C LYS A 2 -9.67 -30.76 13.69
N GLY A 3 -9.69 -30.74 12.36
CA GLY A 3 -8.49 -30.71 11.52
C GLY A 3 -7.73 -29.42 11.73
N VAL A 4 -6.43 -29.57 12.02
CA VAL A 4 -5.44 -28.49 12.11
C VAL A 4 -5.51 -27.69 10.80
N VAL A 5 -6.00 -26.45 10.87
CA VAL A 5 -5.95 -25.53 9.72
C VAL A 5 -4.46 -25.33 9.43
N GLY A 6 -3.98 -25.93 8.34
CA GLY A 6 -2.56 -25.92 7.99
C GLY A 6 -2.03 -24.51 7.85
N TYR A 7 -0.76 -24.32 8.21
CA TYR A 7 -0.03 -23.04 8.09
C TYR A 7 -0.24 -22.38 6.71
N HIS A 8 -0.24 -23.17 5.64
CA HIS A 8 -0.54 -22.71 4.27
C HIS A 8 -1.97 -22.17 4.12
N THR A 9 -2.97 -22.82 4.71
CA THR A 9 -4.36 -22.34 4.71
C THR A 9 -4.52 -21.05 5.51
N LEU A 10 -3.78 -20.89 6.61
CA LEU A 10 -3.75 -19.64 7.39
C LEU A 10 -3.04 -18.52 6.61
N ASN A 11 -1.93 -18.82 5.93
CA ASN A 11 -1.22 -17.85 5.11
C ASN A 11 -2.05 -17.45 3.89
N ILE A 12 -2.66 -18.40 3.17
CA ILE A 12 -3.57 -18.09 2.05
C ILE A 12 -4.74 -17.23 2.55
N LYS A 13 -5.39 -17.58 3.67
CA LYS A 13 -6.45 -16.74 4.25
C LYS A 13 -5.94 -15.35 4.65
N ARG A 14 -4.76 -15.25 5.27
CA ARG A 14 -4.16 -13.94 5.65
C ARG A 14 -3.79 -13.10 4.44
N THR A 15 -3.23 -13.68 3.39
CA THR A 15 -2.93 -13.01 2.12
C THR A 15 -4.21 -12.56 1.43
N LEU A 16 -5.28 -13.35 1.49
CA LEU A 16 -6.60 -12.96 0.98
C LEU A 16 -7.28 -11.86 1.82
N ILE A 17 -7.02 -11.82 3.13
CA ILE A 17 -7.56 -10.79 4.04
C ILE A 17 -6.76 -9.49 3.95
N LYS A 18 -5.43 -9.55 3.83
CA LYS A 18 -4.53 -8.40 3.76
C LYS A 18 -4.34 -7.83 2.35
N GLY A 19 -4.69 -8.59 1.31
CA GLY A 19 -4.45 -8.23 -0.08
C GLY A 19 -3.03 -8.59 -0.55
N PRO A 20 -2.75 -8.46 -1.86
CA PRO A 20 -1.41 -8.69 -2.40
C PRO A 20 -0.40 -7.70 -1.79
N PHE A 21 0.85 -8.16 -1.61
CA PHE A 21 1.95 -7.25 -1.33
C PHE A 21 2.21 -6.39 -2.56
N LEU A 22 2.33 -5.10 -2.33
CA LEU A 22 2.75 -4.11 -3.31
C LEU A 22 4.27 -4.05 -3.34
N ASP A 23 4.82 -3.64 -4.47
CA ASP A 23 6.25 -3.35 -4.62
C ASP A 23 6.47 -1.94 -5.20
N THR A 24 7.73 -1.55 -5.40
CA THR A 24 8.09 -0.22 -5.90
C THR A 24 7.46 0.11 -7.27
N GLY A 25 7.08 -0.90 -8.06
CA GLY A 25 6.37 -0.73 -9.32
C GLY A 25 4.91 -0.29 -9.18
N ASP A 26 4.33 -0.42 -7.97
CA ASP A 26 2.97 0.01 -7.66
C ASP A 26 2.90 1.45 -7.12
N LEU A 27 4.02 2.18 -7.08
CA LEU A 27 4.07 3.53 -6.49
C LEU A 27 3.03 4.49 -7.09
N ASP A 28 2.93 4.53 -8.42
CA ASP A 28 1.97 5.41 -9.09
C ASP A 28 0.51 4.99 -8.81
N TYR A 29 0.26 3.70 -8.64
CA TYR A 29 -1.06 3.20 -8.25
C TYR A 29 -1.45 3.69 -6.85
N VAL A 30 -0.52 3.65 -5.89
CA VAL A 30 -0.76 4.11 -4.52
C VAL A 30 -0.96 5.63 -4.48
N LEU A 31 -0.10 6.39 -5.18
CA LEU A 31 -0.21 7.85 -5.27
C LEU A 31 -1.54 8.29 -5.87
N ASN A 32 -1.94 7.72 -7.01
CA ASN A 32 -3.22 8.03 -7.65
C ASN A 32 -4.39 7.66 -6.75
N THR A 33 -4.32 6.54 -6.04
CA THR A 33 -5.37 6.12 -5.11
C THR A 33 -5.54 7.10 -3.95
N LEU A 34 -4.45 7.64 -3.40
CA LEU A 34 -4.49 8.66 -2.35
C LEU A 34 -5.05 9.99 -2.87
N ASP A 35 -4.66 10.39 -4.09
CA ASP A 35 -5.14 11.63 -4.73
C ASP A 35 -6.65 11.57 -5.03
N GLU A 36 -7.12 10.47 -5.63
CA GLU A 36 -8.54 10.24 -5.90
C GLU A 36 -9.38 10.17 -4.61
N ALA A 37 -8.78 9.70 -3.52
CA ALA A 37 -9.42 9.66 -2.21
C ALA A 37 -9.43 11.02 -1.49
N GLY A 38 -8.78 12.05 -2.06
CA GLY A 38 -8.68 13.39 -1.50
C GLY A 38 -7.75 13.49 -0.29
N PHE A 39 -6.75 12.61 -0.19
CA PHE A 39 -5.78 12.65 0.89
C PHE A 39 -4.95 13.94 0.85
N SER A 40 -4.82 14.64 1.98
CA SER A 40 -3.97 15.82 2.05
C SER A 40 -2.50 15.43 2.17
N GLN A 41 -1.71 15.71 1.13
CA GLN A 41 -0.28 15.39 1.07
C GLN A 41 0.53 16.04 2.20
N THR A 42 0.02 17.13 2.80
CA THR A 42 0.63 17.76 3.99
C THR A 42 0.71 16.84 5.21
N LYS A 43 -0.08 15.77 5.23
CA LYS A 43 -0.10 14.76 6.29
C LYS A 43 0.80 13.55 5.99
N TRP A 44 1.78 13.70 5.09
CA TRP A 44 2.71 12.62 4.78
C TRP A 44 3.43 12.11 6.04
N LYS A 45 4.02 12.98 6.87
CA LYS A 45 4.76 12.54 8.08
C LYS A 45 3.95 11.61 9.01
N PRO A 46 2.75 12.01 9.49
CA PRO A 46 1.90 11.12 10.26
C PRO A 46 1.58 9.80 9.56
N LEU A 47 1.29 9.85 8.25
CA LEU A 47 1.00 8.65 7.48
C LEU A 47 2.20 7.69 7.47
N CYS A 48 3.40 8.20 7.20
CA CYS A 48 4.62 7.42 7.09
C CYS A 48 5.05 6.80 8.42
N ASP A 49 4.91 7.54 9.52
CA ASP A 49 5.11 7.01 10.89
C ASP A 49 4.14 5.85 11.17
N ALA A 50 2.85 6.02 10.84
CA ALA A 50 1.85 4.97 10.99
C ALA A 50 2.08 3.78 10.04
N LEU A 51 2.76 3.97 8.91
CA LEU A 51 3.18 2.91 7.99
C LEU A 51 4.43 2.16 8.48
N GLY A 52 5.13 2.69 9.49
CA GLY A 52 6.27 2.01 10.15
C GLY A 52 7.64 2.62 9.86
N LEU A 53 7.71 3.80 9.25
CA LEU A 53 8.98 4.50 9.02
C LEU A 53 9.41 5.21 10.31
N TYR A 54 10.69 5.13 10.63
CA TYR A 54 11.24 5.78 11.81
C TYR A 54 11.36 7.29 11.62
N PHE A 55 11.28 8.01 12.73
CA PHE A 55 11.45 9.47 12.76
C PHE A 55 12.73 9.94 12.04
N THR A 56 13.85 9.23 12.20
CA THR A 56 15.11 9.54 11.51
C THR A 56 15.01 9.42 9.99
N THR A 57 14.25 8.46 9.49
CA THR A 57 13.96 8.28 8.06
C THR A 57 13.12 9.44 7.54
N LEU A 58 12.12 9.88 8.32
CA LEU A 58 11.28 11.03 7.96
C LEU A 58 12.07 12.35 7.95
N GLU A 59 12.98 12.56 8.90
CA GLU A 59 13.86 13.74 8.91
C GLU A 59 14.81 13.76 7.71
N ALA A 60 15.35 12.60 7.33
CA ALA A 60 16.19 12.47 6.14
C ALA A 60 15.42 12.83 4.87
N ILE A 61 14.20 12.31 4.71
CA ILE A 61 13.33 12.64 3.57
C ILE A 61 13.02 14.15 3.51
N GLU A 62 12.65 14.76 4.64
CA GLU A 62 12.33 16.19 4.67
C GLU A 62 13.55 17.07 4.33
N ALA A 63 14.74 16.69 4.80
CA ALA A 63 15.97 17.42 4.54
C ALA A 63 16.43 17.31 3.08
N GLU A 64 16.29 16.13 2.46
CA GLU A 64 16.71 15.87 1.08
C GLU A 64 15.73 16.45 0.06
N TYR A 65 14.42 16.37 0.35
CA TYR A 65 13.35 16.75 -0.58
C TYR A 65 12.60 18.00 -0.13
N ALA A 66 13.35 19.00 0.33
CA ALA A 66 12.84 20.31 0.74
C ALA A 66 12.05 21.05 -0.38
N GLU A 67 12.16 20.58 -1.62
CA GLU A 67 11.49 21.15 -2.80
C GLU A 67 9.96 20.94 -2.83
N GLY A 68 9.39 20.10 -1.97
CA GLY A 68 7.94 20.10 -1.79
C GLY A 68 7.34 18.93 -1.04
N VAL A 69 6.19 19.20 -0.42
CA VAL A 69 5.35 18.23 0.30
C VAL A 69 5.01 17.00 -0.55
N GLN A 70 4.85 17.18 -1.87
CA GLN A 70 4.51 16.08 -2.78
C GLN A 70 5.66 15.09 -2.92
N GLU A 71 6.90 15.59 -3.03
CA GLU A 71 8.07 14.75 -3.18
C GLU A 71 8.38 14.01 -1.87
N CYS A 72 8.19 14.67 -0.72
CA CYS A 72 8.29 14.00 0.58
C CYS A 72 7.31 12.83 0.71
N LEU A 73 6.05 13.00 0.26
CA LEU A 73 5.08 11.91 0.24
C LEU A 73 5.52 10.78 -0.72
N ARG A 74 5.96 11.12 -1.93
CA ARG A 74 6.45 10.13 -2.91
C ARG A 74 7.57 9.29 -2.32
N GLN A 75 8.57 9.92 -1.70
CA GLN A 75 9.75 9.25 -1.15
C GLN A 75 9.41 8.42 0.09
N CYS A 76 8.49 8.89 0.92
CA CYS A 76 7.94 8.07 1.98
C CYS A 76 7.31 6.78 1.44
N LEU A 77 6.49 6.89 0.39
CA LEU A 77 5.83 5.71 -0.18
C LEU A 77 6.84 4.78 -0.85
N VAL A 78 7.92 5.29 -1.44
CA VAL A 78 9.05 4.46 -1.91
C VAL A 78 9.62 3.64 -0.76
N GLN A 79 10.01 4.28 0.34
CA GLN A 79 10.57 3.59 1.52
C GLN A 79 9.59 2.57 2.12
N TRP A 80 8.29 2.88 2.12
CA TRP A 80 7.25 1.93 2.52
C TRP A 80 7.18 0.70 1.59
N LEU A 81 7.21 0.91 0.28
CA LEU A 81 7.19 -0.18 -0.72
C LEU A 81 8.50 -1.00 -0.71
N GLU A 82 9.62 -0.38 -0.35
CA GLU A 82 10.92 -1.04 -0.11
C GLU A 82 10.99 -1.79 1.22
N ARG A 83 9.94 -1.69 2.06
CA ARG A 83 9.82 -2.37 3.37
C ARG A 83 10.90 -1.91 4.37
N ALA A 84 11.24 -0.63 4.34
CA ALA A 84 12.17 -0.04 5.30
C ALA A 84 11.66 -0.16 6.75
N ASP A 85 12.56 0.00 7.71
CA ASP A 85 12.24 0.12 9.14
C ASP A 85 11.24 -0.96 9.65
N ASP A 86 10.15 -0.55 10.30
CA ASP A 86 9.15 -1.42 10.90
C ASP A 86 7.94 -1.69 10.00
N VAL A 87 8.05 -1.43 8.68
CA VAL A 87 6.94 -1.61 7.74
C VAL A 87 6.36 -3.02 7.81
N ASP A 88 7.20 -4.04 7.95
CA ASP A 88 6.76 -5.43 8.06
C ASP A 88 6.07 -5.74 9.39
N VAL A 89 6.47 -5.07 10.47
CA VAL A 89 5.80 -5.13 11.77
C VAL A 89 4.40 -4.51 11.66
N ARG A 90 4.25 -3.44 10.86
CA ARG A 90 2.96 -2.79 10.53
C ARG A 90 2.13 -3.54 9.49
N GLY A 91 2.58 -4.73 9.07
CA GLY A 91 1.83 -5.61 8.18
C GLY A 91 2.27 -5.61 6.72
N GLY A 92 3.36 -4.91 6.41
CA GLY A 92 3.98 -4.82 5.09
C GLY A 92 3.26 -3.86 4.13
N PRO A 93 3.76 -3.70 2.90
CA PRO A 93 3.16 -2.83 1.90
C PRO A 93 1.92 -3.47 1.28
N THR A 94 0.74 -3.17 1.80
CA THR A 94 -0.55 -3.64 1.29
C THR A 94 -1.55 -2.50 1.31
N MET A 95 -2.56 -2.53 0.44
CA MET A 95 -3.66 -1.54 0.53
C MET A 95 -4.41 -1.62 1.86
N ALA A 96 -4.45 -2.80 2.50
CA ALA A 96 -5.06 -2.95 3.82
C ALA A 96 -4.27 -2.21 4.91
N SER A 97 -2.95 -2.37 4.96
CA SER A 97 -2.09 -1.63 5.91
C SER A 97 -2.14 -0.13 5.65
N LEU A 98 -2.17 0.30 4.38
CA LEU A 98 -2.40 1.72 4.04
C LEU A 98 -3.71 2.25 4.63
N CYS A 99 -4.83 1.54 4.45
CA CYS A 99 -6.11 1.94 5.02
C CYS A 99 -6.08 1.97 6.56
N TYR A 100 -5.41 1.01 7.20
CA TYR A 100 -5.28 1.01 8.66
C TYR A 100 -4.45 2.20 9.16
N SER A 101 -3.34 2.52 8.51
CA SER A 101 -2.51 3.68 8.87
C SER A 101 -3.26 5.00 8.64
N LEU A 102 -4.08 5.09 7.58
CA LEU A 102 -4.97 6.24 7.37
C LEU A 102 -6.01 6.40 8.49
N GLU A 103 -6.63 5.30 8.93
CA GLU A 103 -7.54 5.32 10.08
C GLU A 103 -6.85 5.77 11.37
N ASP A 104 -5.63 5.31 11.60
CA ASP A 104 -4.82 5.63 12.80
C ASP A 104 -4.52 7.14 12.90
N ILE A 105 -4.30 7.81 11.76
CA ILE A 105 -4.09 9.26 11.70
C ILE A 105 -5.39 10.08 11.57
N GLY A 106 -6.55 9.42 11.67
CA GLY A 106 -7.87 10.06 11.61
C GLY A 106 -8.42 10.32 10.21
N GLU A 107 -7.76 9.83 9.16
CA GLU A 107 -8.19 9.91 7.75
C GLU A 107 -9.20 8.81 7.38
N LYS A 108 -10.21 8.60 8.24
CA LYS A 108 -11.19 7.52 8.07
C LYS A 108 -11.97 7.59 6.76
N ILE A 109 -12.32 8.80 6.32
CA ILE A 109 -13.07 9.00 5.06
C ILE A 109 -12.23 8.57 3.86
N VAL A 110 -10.94 8.92 3.85
CA VAL A 110 -9.98 8.50 2.82
C VAL A 110 -9.84 6.98 2.83
N ALA A 111 -9.64 6.37 4.00
CA ALA A 111 -9.53 4.92 4.15
C ALA A 111 -10.78 4.16 3.64
N ASP A 112 -11.98 4.64 3.99
CA ASP A 112 -13.25 4.06 3.55
C ASP A 112 -13.45 4.19 2.03
N TYR A 113 -13.04 5.33 1.44
CA TYR A 113 -13.06 5.51 -0.01
C TYR A 113 -12.15 4.51 -0.71
N ILE A 114 -10.90 4.39 -0.25
CA ILE A 114 -9.92 3.45 -0.82
C ILE A 114 -10.44 2.02 -0.72
N ARG A 115 -10.90 1.60 0.46
CA ARG A 115 -11.45 0.25 0.72
C ARG A 115 -12.61 -0.11 -0.21
N LYS A 116 -13.43 0.88 -0.58
CA LYS A 116 -14.54 0.69 -1.51
C LYS A 116 -14.10 0.56 -2.98
N ASN A 117 -12.93 1.12 -3.34
CA ASN A 117 -12.48 1.23 -4.73
C ASN A 117 -11.27 0.34 -5.10
N ILE A 118 -10.54 -0.22 -4.13
CA ILE A 118 -9.42 -1.18 -4.35
C ILE A 118 -9.78 -2.40 -5.22
N ASN A 119 -11.06 -2.76 -5.32
CA ASN A 119 -11.53 -3.88 -6.15
C ASN A 119 -11.68 -3.54 -7.65
N LYS A 120 -11.66 -2.27 -8.05
CA LYS A 120 -11.84 -1.88 -9.46
C LYS A 120 -10.53 -2.01 -10.24
N ASP A 121 -9.41 -1.68 -9.60
CA ASP A 121 -8.10 -1.49 -10.24
C ASP A 121 -6.94 -2.14 -9.47
N SER A 122 -7.20 -3.16 -8.64
CA SER A 122 -6.14 -3.87 -7.91
C SER A 122 -5.04 -4.35 -8.87
N PRO A 123 -3.74 -4.11 -8.58
CA PRO A 123 -2.62 -4.60 -9.37
C PRO A 123 -2.64 -6.12 -9.59
N GLY A 124 -3.20 -6.87 -8.64
CA GLY A 124 -3.43 -8.31 -8.80
C GLY A 124 -4.48 -8.65 -9.85
N ILE A 125 -5.56 -7.86 -9.96
CA ILE A 125 -6.57 -8.01 -11.02
C ILE A 125 -6.04 -7.47 -12.35
N ILE A 126 -5.28 -6.37 -12.37
CA ILE A 126 -4.63 -5.87 -13.59
C ILE A 126 -3.60 -6.88 -14.10
N SER A 127 -2.79 -7.45 -13.22
CA SER A 127 -1.82 -8.49 -13.56
C SER A 127 -2.52 -9.76 -14.05
N LEU A 128 -3.62 -10.16 -13.42
CA LEU A 128 -4.44 -11.28 -13.89
C LEU A 128 -5.10 -10.97 -15.24
N LYS A 129 -5.65 -9.77 -15.43
CA LYS A 129 -6.22 -9.30 -16.70
C LYS A 129 -5.16 -9.26 -17.80
N LYS A 130 -3.94 -8.80 -17.50
CA LYS A 130 -2.79 -8.75 -18.41
C LYS A 130 -2.29 -10.14 -18.76
N TYR A 131 -2.18 -11.02 -17.77
CA TYR A 131 -1.81 -12.43 -17.96
C TYR A 131 -2.83 -13.16 -18.83
N ILE A 132 -4.12 -12.98 -18.55
CA ILE A 132 -5.23 -13.51 -19.36
C ILE A 132 -5.17 -12.92 -20.77
N ALA A 133 -5.02 -11.60 -20.93
CA ALA A 133 -4.92 -10.97 -22.24
C ALA A 133 -3.74 -11.52 -23.06
N CYS A 134 -2.58 -11.73 -22.44
CA CYS A 134 -1.40 -12.32 -23.07
C CYS A 134 -1.68 -13.74 -23.58
N ILE A 135 -2.37 -14.58 -22.79
CA ILE A 135 -2.76 -15.94 -23.20
C ILE A 135 -3.75 -15.93 -24.37
N PHE A 136 -4.67 -14.95 -24.42
CA PHE A 136 -5.70 -14.90 -25.45
C PHE A 136 -5.27 -14.20 -26.75
N THR A 137 -4.19 -13.41 -26.75
CA THR A 137 -3.64 -12.79 -27.98
C THR A 137 -2.73 -13.74 -28.79
N ASP A 138 -2.29 -14.85 -28.21
CA ASP A 138 -1.43 -15.85 -28.88
C ASP A 138 -2.23 -16.99 -29.56
N ILE A 139 -3.56 -16.88 -29.66
CA ILE A 139 -4.46 -17.91 -30.21
C ILE A 139 -5.20 -17.45 -31.49
N TRP A 140 -4.74 -16.42 -32.20
CA TRP A 140 -5.22 -16.11 -33.56
C TRP A 140 -4.10 -15.67 -34.51
#